data_AF-A0A9D6KQ02-F1
#
_entry.id   AF-A0A9D6KQ02-F1
#
_cell.length_a   1.000
_cell.length_b   1.000
_cell.length_c   1.000
_cell.angle_alpha   90.00
_cell.angle_beta   90.00
_cell.angle_gamma   90.00
#
_symmetry.space_group_name_H-M   'P 1'
#
loop_
_entity.id
_entity.type
_entity.pdbx_description
1 polymer ?
#
loop_
_entity_poly.entity_id
_entity_poly.type
_entity_poly.pdbx_seq_one_letter_code
_entity_poly.pdbx_strand_id
1 'polypeptide(L)'
;MRARNLVFLHIPKAAGTTLHSILERHYPRSSYFSVYEEAQRHFSEFCAYPEKDRKKVRLLKGHFAFGVHRYLEGDSTYITLLRNPVDRVVSHYFYVKRTRRHYLHQEVTRNHIGLAEFISSHITEEIDNGQVRLLCGVDRDLPYGACGREHLEIAKRNVETHFSVAGISERFDESLALMAIKLGWEWAPYYLDQNVTQNKSKQIAPLVLEKIRQENALDLELYEWARTRFEEEIAAHQDEIARRMDRLRRANRVYRPIGKVLDYFQQSVSSKLPHPRFK
;
A
#
# COMPACT_ATOMS: atom_id res chain seq x y z
N MET A 1 -21.08 -16.77 -12.62
CA MET A 1 -20.53 -15.41 -12.45
C MET A 1 -19.07 -15.44 -12.87
N ARG A 2 -18.61 -14.55 -13.75
CA ARG A 2 -17.15 -14.38 -13.96
C ARG A 2 -16.56 -13.94 -12.61
N ALA A 3 -15.49 -14.60 -12.16
CA ALA A 3 -14.84 -14.25 -10.91
C ALA A 3 -14.27 -12.82 -11.00
N ARG A 4 -14.60 -11.97 -10.03
CA ARG A 4 -14.13 -10.58 -9.95
C ARG A 4 -12.63 -10.56 -9.66
N ASN A 5 -11.84 -9.84 -10.45
CA ASN A 5 -10.42 -9.65 -10.19
C ASN A 5 -10.23 -8.63 -9.07
N LEU A 6 -9.22 -8.84 -8.23
CA LEU A 6 -8.83 -7.92 -7.17
C LEU A 6 -7.55 -7.19 -7.56
N VAL A 7 -7.56 -5.87 -7.42
CA VAL A 7 -6.37 -5.04 -7.58
C VAL A 7 -6.00 -4.43 -6.24
N PHE A 8 -4.85 -4.81 -5.68
CA PHE A 8 -4.30 -4.12 -4.52
C PHE A 8 -3.32 -3.05 -4.99
N LEU A 9 -3.81 -1.80 -5.04
CA LEU A 9 -2.98 -0.64 -5.27
C LEU A 9 -2.25 -0.32 -3.96
N HIS A 10 -0.97 -0.69 -3.88
CA HIS A 10 -0.16 -0.50 -2.69
C HIS A 10 0.51 0.87 -2.72
N ILE A 11 0.02 1.77 -1.88
CA ILE A 11 0.66 3.04 -1.59
C ILE A 11 1.95 2.79 -0.78
N PRO A 12 3.13 3.23 -1.27
CA PRO A 12 4.38 3.07 -0.53
C PRO A 12 4.26 3.58 0.91
N LYS A 13 4.70 2.75 1.85
CA LYS A 13 4.73 3.03 3.30
C LYS A 13 3.35 3.10 3.98
N ALA A 14 2.29 2.59 3.36
CA ALA A 14 0.96 2.44 3.94
C ALA A 14 0.63 0.96 4.27
N ALA A 15 1.43 0.35 5.15
CA ALA A 15 1.24 -1.01 5.67
C ALA A 15 1.09 -2.17 4.64
N GLY A 16 1.46 -1.99 3.37
CA GLY A 16 1.17 -2.99 2.36
C GLY A 16 1.99 -4.28 2.41
N THR A 17 3.12 -4.35 3.12
CA THR A 17 3.88 -5.63 3.26
C THR A 17 3.07 -6.70 3.99
N THR A 18 2.40 -6.31 5.08
CA THR A 18 1.50 -7.21 5.83
C THR A 18 0.33 -7.63 4.95
N LEU A 19 -0.31 -6.68 4.26
CA LEU A 19 -1.45 -6.98 3.39
C LEU A 19 -1.07 -7.84 2.19
N HIS A 20 0.12 -7.65 1.61
CA HIS A 20 0.65 -8.55 0.58
C HIS A 20 0.71 -9.99 1.08
N SER A 21 1.31 -10.21 2.25
CA SER A 21 1.45 -11.56 2.84
C SER A 21 0.10 -12.22 3.10
N ILE A 22 -0.90 -11.44 3.50
CA ILE A 22 -2.27 -11.92 3.67
C ILE A 22 -2.83 -12.34 2.31
N LEU A 23 -2.80 -11.44 1.32
CA LEU A 23 -3.36 -11.70 -0.01
C LEU A 23 -2.69 -12.90 -0.71
N GLU A 24 -1.39 -13.11 -0.54
CA GLU A 24 -0.67 -14.26 -1.11
C GLU A 24 -1.11 -15.61 -0.52
N ARG A 25 -1.77 -15.61 0.65
CA ARG A 25 -2.39 -16.81 1.22
C ARG A 25 -3.81 -17.04 0.70
N HIS A 26 -4.50 -15.99 0.25
CA HIS A 26 -5.83 -16.07 -0.35
C HIS A 26 -5.79 -16.50 -1.82
N TYR A 27 -4.77 -16.07 -2.55
CA TYR A 27 -4.66 -16.28 -3.98
C TYR A 27 -3.49 -17.22 -4.26
N PRO A 28 -3.71 -18.35 -4.96
CA PRO A 28 -2.60 -19.23 -5.33
C PRO A 28 -1.59 -18.49 -6.21
N ARG A 29 -0.31 -18.87 -6.12
CA ARG A 29 0.78 -18.20 -6.85
C ARG A 29 0.54 -18.09 -8.36
N SER A 30 -0.17 -19.06 -8.94
CA SER A 30 -0.55 -19.11 -10.35
C SER A 30 -1.64 -18.12 -10.76
N SER A 31 -2.34 -17.50 -9.81
CA SER A 31 -3.43 -16.55 -10.06
C SER A 31 -3.13 -15.13 -9.61
N TYR A 32 -1.89 -14.81 -9.23
CA TYR A 32 -1.51 -13.44 -8.91
C TYR A 32 -0.22 -12.95 -9.57
N PHE A 33 -0.18 -11.65 -9.83
CA PHE A 33 0.97 -10.93 -10.37
C PHE A 33 1.34 -9.78 -9.44
N SER A 34 2.65 -9.54 -9.25
CA SER A 34 3.15 -8.47 -8.38
C SER A 34 4.01 -7.47 -9.13
N VAL A 35 3.77 -6.19 -8.89
CA VAL A 35 4.49 -5.05 -9.51
C VAL A 35 5.23 -4.30 -8.41
N TYR A 36 6.55 -4.45 -8.32
CA TYR A 36 7.42 -3.79 -7.31
C TYR A 36 8.43 -2.84 -7.96
N GLU A 37 9.45 -2.41 -7.19
CA GLU A 37 10.55 -1.42 -7.40
C GLU A 37 10.91 -0.99 -8.85
N GLU A 38 10.68 -1.83 -9.85
CA GLU A 38 10.70 -1.50 -11.27
C GLU A 38 9.27 -1.45 -11.83
N ALA A 39 8.40 -0.60 -11.27
CA ALA A 39 6.96 -0.64 -11.53
C ALA A 39 6.62 -0.58 -13.03
N GLN A 40 7.27 0.32 -13.77
CA GLN A 40 7.12 0.45 -15.22
C GLN A 40 7.54 -0.81 -15.98
N ARG A 41 8.66 -1.44 -15.58
CA ARG A 41 9.13 -2.68 -16.21
C ARG A 41 8.21 -3.85 -15.90
N HIS A 42 7.90 -4.08 -14.64
CA HIS A 42 7.00 -5.17 -14.22
C HIS A 42 5.60 -5.01 -14.83
N PHE A 43 5.14 -3.77 -14.97
CA PHE A 43 3.88 -3.50 -15.65
C PHE A 43 3.97 -3.78 -17.16
N SER A 44 5.06 -3.37 -17.80
CA SER A 44 5.30 -3.71 -19.21
C SER A 44 5.40 -5.22 -19.42
N GLU A 45 6.04 -5.95 -18.51
CA GLU A 45 6.10 -7.42 -18.50
C GLU A 45 4.70 -8.02 -18.36
N PHE A 46 3.86 -7.47 -17.49
CA PHE A 46 2.46 -7.88 -17.36
C PHE A 46 1.66 -7.62 -18.64
N CYS A 47 1.80 -6.45 -19.25
CA CYS A 47 1.16 -6.12 -20.53
C CYS A 47 1.62 -7.03 -21.67
N ALA A 48 2.88 -7.48 -21.63
CA ALA A 48 3.47 -8.40 -22.60
C ALA A 48 3.05 -9.87 -22.41
N TYR A 49 2.36 -10.21 -21.32
CA TYR A 49 1.91 -11.59 -21.11
C TYR A 49 0.88 -12.01 -22.16
N PRO A 50 0.98 -13.25 -22.67
CA PRO A 50 -0.05 -13.84 -23.51
C PRO A 50 -1.42 -13.70 -22.85
N GLU A 51 -2.43 -13.41 -23.67
CA GLU A 51 -3.81 -13.21 -23.21
C GLU A 51 -4.30 -14.36 -22.32
N LYS A 52 -3.98 -15.61 -22.70
CA LYS A 52 -4.28 -16.83 -21.93
C LYS A 52 -3.74 -16.82 -20.49
N ASP A 53 -2.63 -16.14 -20.24
CA ASP A 53 -1.98 -16.07 -18.93
C ASP A 53 -2.47 -14.86 -18.13
N ARG A 54 -2.77 -13.74 -18.79
CA ARG A 54 -3.47 -12.60 -18.16
C ARG A 54 -4.87 -13.00 -17.64
N LYS A 55 -5.59 -13.87 -18.37
CA LYS A 55 -6.89 -14.43 -17.93
C LYS A 55 -6.85 -15.22 -16.61
N LYS A 56 -5.66 -15.74 -16.25
CA LYS A 56 -5.48 -16.50 -14.99
C LYS A 56 -5.29 -15.57 -13.79
N VAL A 57 -4.93 -14.31 -14.01
CA VAL A 57 -4.65 -13.34 -12.95
C VAL A 57 -5.97 -12.89 -12.31
N ARG A 58 -6.15 -13.27 -11.05
CA ARG A 58 -7.26 -12.88 -10.16
C ARG A 58 -6.84 -11.86 -9.11
N LEU A 59 -5.54 -11.71 -8.86
CA LEU A 59 -4.98 -10.68 -7.99
C LEU A 59 -3.80 -9.97 -8.69
N LEU A 60 -3.93 -8.66 -8.89
CA LEU A 60 -2.84 -7.78 -9.31
C LEU A 60 -2.47 -6.87 -8.14
N LYS A 61 -1.22 -6.91 -7.67
CA LYS A 61 -0.81 -6.16 -6.46
C LYS A 61 0.51 -5.44 -6.65
N GLY A 62 0.66 -4.23 -6.12
CA GLY A 62 1.93 -3.53 -6.26
C GLY A 62 1.88 -2.02 -6.22
N HIS A 63 3.02 -1.42 -6.51
CA HIS A 63 3.19 0.02 -6.64
C HIS A 63 2.91 0.41 -8.10
N PHE A 64 1.71 0.92 -8.36
CA PHE A 64 1.30 1.46 -9.66
C PHE A 64 0.20 2.48 -9.45
N ALA A 65 0.03 3.38 -10.42
CA ALA A 65 -1.10 4.29 -10.40
C ALA A 65 -2.41 3.59 -10.77
N PHE A 66 -3.53 4.20 -10.44
CA PHE A 66 -4.87 3.73 -10.78
C PHE A 66 -5.04 3.53 -12.29
N GLY A 67 -5.89 2.57 -12.68
CA GLY A 67 -6.21 2.29 -14.09
C GLY A 67 -5.60 1.01 -14.66
N VAL A 68 -4.81 0.28 -13.87
CA VAL A 68 -4.24 -1.02 -14.28
C VAL A 68 -5.27 -2.12 -14.55
N HIS A 69 -6.50 -1.98 -14.05
CA HIS A 69 -7.60 -2.91 -14.31
C HIS A 69 -7.95 -3.02 -15.80
N ARG A 70 -7.65 -1.98 -16.61
CA ARG A 70 -7.86 -1.98 -18.06
C ARG A 70 -7.07 -3.07 -18.79
N TYR A 71 -6.07 -3.64 -18.13
CA TYR A 71 -5.22 -4.69 -18.67
C TYR A 71 -5.60 -6.09 -18.17
N LEU A 72 -6.58 -6.17 -17.26
CA LEU A 72 -7.17 -7.41 -16.77
C LEU A 72 -8.44 -7.74 -17.55
N GLU A 73 -8.72 -9.03 -17.70
CA GLU A 73 -9.97 -9.48 -18.31
C GLU A 73 -11.07 -9.74 -17.27
N GLY A 74 -12.23 -9.13 -17.50
CA GLY A 74 -13.39 -9.26 -16.63
C GLY A 74 -13.47 -8.17 -15.56
N ASP A 75 -14.53 -8.24 -14.76
CA ASP A 75 -14.81 -7.21 -13.75
C ASP A 75 -13.72 -7.17 -12.70
N SER A 76 -13.29 -5.97 -12.35
CA SER A 76 -12.22 -5.75 -11.39
C SER A 76 -12.71 -4.84 -10.26
N THR A 77 -12.12 -4.98 -9.08
CA THR A 77 -12.28 -4.03 -7.98
C THR A 77 -10.95 -3.76 -7.32
N TYR A 78 -10.84 -2.60 -6.70
CA TYR A 78 -9.65 -2.17 -6.03
C TYR A 78 -9.78 -2.28 -4.52
N ILE A 79 -8.64 -2.50 -3.87
CA ILE A 79 -8.44 -2.18 -2.47
C ILE A 79 -7.15 -1.37 -2.32
N THR A 80 -7.10 -0.54 -1.28
CA THR A 80 -5.90 0.18 -0.87
C THR A 80 -5.91 0.42 0.64
N LEU A 81 -4.75 0.83 1.15
CA LEU A 81 -4.60 1.39 2.48
C LEU A 81 -3.97 2.77 2.34
N LEU A 82 -4.65 3.80 2.85
CA LEU A 82 -4.08 5.12 3.04
C LEU A 82 -3.36 5.20 4.38
N ARG A 83 -2.50 6.18 4.52
CA ARG A 83 -1.79 6.49 5.78
C ARG A 83 -1.75 7.99 5.96
N ASN A 84 -1.67 8.44 7.21
CA ASN A 84 -1.43 9.84 7.51
C ASN A 84 -0.22 10.34 6.68
N PRO A 85 -0.38 11.38 5.85
CA PRO A 85 0.65 11.80 4.90
C PRO A 85 1.98 12.18 5.55
N VAL A 86 1.93 12.83 6.73
CA VAL A 86 3.13 13.23 7.47
C VAL A 86 3.90 11.99 7.92
N ASP A 87 3.21 11.05 8.57
CA ASP A 87 3.83 9.80 9.02
C ASP A 87 4.31 8.93 7.84
N ARG A 88 3.62 8.97 6.70
CA ARG A 88 4.02 8.28 5.46
C ARG A 88 5.34 8.82 4.94
N VAL A 89 5.48 10.13 4.78
CA VAL A 89 6.68 10.80 4.27
C VAL A 89 7.87 10.57 5.20
N VAL A 90 7.67 10.70 6.52
CA VAL A 90 8.70 10.39 7.53
C VAL A 90 9.13 8.92 7.42
N SER A 91 8.16 8.00 7.29
CA SER A 91 8.43 6.57 7.13
C SER A 91 9.20 6.28 5.84
N HIS A 92 8.92 7.02 4.76
CA HIS A 92 9.62 6.92 3.49
C HIS A 92 11.09 7.31 3.64
N TYR A 93 11.40 8.50 4.18
CA TYR A 93 12.78 8.93 4.42
C TYR A 93 13.60 7.90 5.22
N PHE A 94 13.06 7.41 6.35
CA PHE A 94 13.77 6.41 7.15
C PHE A 94 13.84 5.03 6.49
N TYR A 95 12.98 4.75 5.52
CA TYR A 95 13.08 3.55 4.70
C TYR A 95 14.22 3.70 3.69
N VAL A 96 14.27 4.81 2.94
CA VAL A 96 15.39 5.13 2.04
C VAL A 96 16.72 5.04 2.78
N LYS A 97 16.83 5.69 3.95
CA LYS A 97 18.07 5.71 4.74
C LYS A 97 18.53 4.33 5.22
N ARG A 98 17.62 3.38 5.46
CA ARG A 98 17.99 2.03 5.95
C ARG A 98 18.15 0.99 4.85
N THR A 99 17.47 1.17 3.72
CA THR A 99 17.34 0.14 2.69
C THR A 99 18.41 0.34 1.62
N ARG A 100 19.51 -0.41 1.71
CA ARG A 100 20.68 -0.27 0.82
C ARG A 100 20.37 -0.40 -0.68
N ARG A 101 19.34 -1.15 -1.04
CA ARG A 101 18.90 -1.39 -2.43
C ARG A 101 17.99 -0.30 -2.98
N HIS A 102 17.49 0.60 -2.13
CA HIS A 102 16.63 1.68 -2.59
C HIS A 102 17.40 2.63 -3.50
N TYR A 103 16.79 3.07 -4.61
CA TYR A 103 17.47 3.89 -5.62
C TYR A 103 18.03 5.21 -5.05
N LEU A 104 17.33 5.82 -4.09
CA LEU A 104 17.79 7.02 -3.37
C LEU A 104 18.76 6.77 -2.20
N HIS A 105 19.06 5.51 -1.85
CA HIS A 105 19.84 5.22 -0.64
C HIS A 105 21.23 5.84 -0.69
N GLN A 106 21.93 5.68 -1.82
CA GLN A 106 23.30 6.19 -1.95
C GLN A 106 23.32 7.71 -1.89
N GLU A 107 22.38 8.37 -2.56
CA GLU A 107 22.23 9.82 -2.58
C GLU A 107 21.98 10.36 -1.16
N VAL A 108 21.00 9.81 -0.44
CA VAL A 108 20.67 10.24 0.92
C VAL A 108 21.80 9.97 1.93
N THR A 109 22.49 8.84 1.82
CA THR A 109 23.50 8.45 2.82
C THR A 109 24.88 9.08 2.58
N ARG A 110 25.35 9.16 1.33
CA ARG A 110 26.67 9.74 1.02
C ARG A 110 26.68 11.25 1.24
N ASN A 111 25.60 11.92 0.86
CA ASN A 111 25.46 13.37 1.03
C ASN A 111 24.94 13.76 2.42
N HIS A 112 24.77 12.79 3.32
CA HIS A 112 24.30 13.00 4.70
C HIS A 112 22.99 13.78 4.78
N ILE A 113 22.12 13.62 3.78
CA ILE A 113 20.87 14.38 3.62
C ILE A 113 19.98 14.12 4.83
N GLY A 114 19.74 15.20 5.58
CA GLY A 114 18.82 15.20 6.72
C GLY A 114 17.37 15.16 6.26
N LEU A 115 16.41 14.91 7.17
CA LEU A 115 15.00 14.89 6.78
C LEU A 115 14.53 16.23 6.20
N ALA A 116 14.89 17.36 6.82
CA ALA A 116 14.47 18.69 6.35
C ALA A 116 14.94 18.96 4.91
N GLU A 117 16.18 18.58 4.62
CA GLU A 117 16.78 18.69 3.28
C GLU A 117 16.17 17.69 2.31
N PHE A 118 15.91 16.45 2.74
CA PHE A 118 15.23 15.45 1.92
C PHE A 118 13.89 15.95 1.38
N ILE A 119 13.11 16.61 2.23
CA ILE A 119 11.83 17.23 1.84
C ILE A 119 12.06 18.39 0.87
N SER A 120 12.95 19.32 1.22
CA SER A 120 13.21 20.54 0.43
C SER A 120 13.95 20.29 -0.90
N SER A 121 14.61 19.14 -1.04
CA SER A 121 15.39 18.77 -2.23
C SER A 121 14.51 18.40 -3.43
N HIS A 122 13.23 18.08 -3.18
CA HIS A 122 12.30 17.57 -4.20
C HIS A 122 12.86 16.39 -5.00
N ILE A 123 13.71 15.57 -4.37
CA ILE A 123 14.45 14.46 -5.00
C ILE A 123 13.54 13.35 -5.57
N THR A 124 12.27 13.33 -5.17
CA THR A 124 11.28 12.37 -5.65
C THR A 124 9.86 12.94 -5.55
N GLU A 125 9.04 12.64 -6.54
CA GLU A 125 7.60 12.94 -6.57
C GLU A 125 6.83 12.11 -5.54
N GLU A 126 7.39 11.01 -5.02
CA GLU A 126 6.75 10.13 -4.04
C GLU A 126 6.44 10.83 -2.70
N ILE A 127 7.10 11.95 -2.42
CA ILE A 127 6.89 12.77 -1.22
C ILE A 127 6.03 14.02 -1.44
N ASP A 128 5.53 14.25 -2.65
CA ASP A 128 4.61 15.33 -3.01
C ASP A 128 3.24 14.75 -3.39
N ASN A 129 2.28 14.82 -2.47
CA ASN A 129 0.90 14.34 -2.67
C ASN A 129 0.84 12.93 -3.29
N GLY A 130 1.73 12.04 -2.82
CA GLY A 130 1.97 10.73 -3.42
C GLY A 130 0.77 9.79 -3.38
N GLN A 131 -0.15 9.94 -2.42
CA GLN A 131 -1.37 9.14 -2.37
C GLN A 131 -2.38 9.62 -3.41
N VAL A 132 -2.55 10.94 -3.54
CA VAL A 132 -3.40 11.55 -4.58
C VAL A 132 -2.92 11.13 -5.97
N ARG A 133 -1.62 11.25 -6.25
CA ARG A 133 -1.02 10.87 -7.54
C ARG A 133 -1.40 9.45 -7.93
N LEU A 134 -1.08 8.48 -7.08
CA LEU A 134 -1.35 7.07 -7.37
C LEU A 134 -2.85 6.79 -7.53
N LEU A 135 -3.72 7.40 -6.70
CA LEU A 135 -5.16 7.14 -6.77
C LEU A 135 -5.85 7.86 -7.95
N CYS A 136 -5.32 8.99 -8.42
CA CYS A 136 -5.87 9.66 -9.59
C CYS A 136 -5.40 9.02 -10.91
N GLY A 137 -4.31 8.24 -10.88
CA GLY A 137 -3.82 7.49 -12.03
C GLY A 137 -2.54 8.05 -12.65
N VAL A 138 -1.83 8.93 -11.96
CA VAL A 138 -0.53 9.48 -12.38
C VAL A 138 0.58 9.02 -11.43
N ASP A 139 1.82 8.92 -11.93
CA ASP A 139 2.98 8.60 -11.11
C ASP A 139 4.08 9.64 -11.35
N ARG A 140 5.24 9.22 -11.87
CA ARG A 140 6.42 10.07 -12.13
C ARG A 140 6.34 10.88 -13.42
N ASP A 141 5.31 10.64 -14.22
CA ASP A 141 4.97 11.36 -15.44
C ASP A 141 4.37 12.75 -15.16
N LEU A 142 3.92 13.01 -13.92
CA LEU A 142 3.55 14.33 -13.45
C LEU A 142 4.71 14.95 -12.65
N PRO A 143 5.25 16.13 -13.04
CA PRO A 143 6.37 16.74 -12.32
C PRO A 143 6.06 17.04 -10.85
N TYR A 144 7.10 17.11 -10.01
CA TYR A 144 6.98 17.57 -8.62
C TYR A 144 6.29 18.96 -8.58
N GLY A 145 5.34 19.13 -7.66
CA GLY A 145 4.57 20.37 -7.49
C GLY A 145 3.42 20.56 -8.47
N ALA A 146 3.29 19.72 -9.51
CA ALA A 146 2.21 19.81 -10.49
C ALA A 146 0.93 19.07 -10.04
N CYS A 147 0.94 18.37 -8.91
CA CYS A 147 -0.24 17.72 -8.34
C CYS A 147 -1.22 18.79 -7.80
N GLY A 148 -2.28 19.04 -8.56
CA GLY A 148 -3.28 20.07 -8.26
C GLY A 148 -4.63 19.52 -7.77
N ARG A 149 -5.54 20.45 -7.45
CA ARG A 149 -6.92 20.18 -6.97
C ARG A 149 -7.69 19.20 -7.86
N GLU A 150 -7.54 19.28 -9.17
CA GLU A 150 -8.19 18.37 -10.12
C GLU A 150 -7.80 16.91 -9.89
N HIS A 151 -6.53 16.65 -9.55
CA HIS A 151 -6.02 15.31 -9.27
C HIS A 151 -6.66 14.73 -8.00
N LEU A 152 -6.87 15.57 -6.98
CA LEU A 152 -7.57 15.15 -5.77
C LEU A 152 -9.01 14.72 -6.06
N GLU A 153 -9.74 15.49 -6.85
CA GLU A 153 -11.13 15.17 -7.17
C GLU A 153 -11.23 13.91 -8.04
N ILE A 154 -10.28 13.68 -8.94
CA ILE A 154 -10.17 12.42 -9.68
C ILE A 154 -9.85 11.26 -8.73
N ALA A 155 -8.92 11.43 -7.79
CA ALA A 155 -8.58 10.40 -6.80
C ALA A 155 -9.80 10.01 -5.94
N LYS A 156 -10.53 10.98 -5.40
CA LYS A 156 -11.77 10.75 -4.62
C LYS A 156 -12.81 9.99 -5.44
N ARG A 157 -13.05 10.42 -6.70
CA ARG A 157 -13.98 9.75 -7.62
C ARG A 157 -13.55 8.32 -7.92
N ASN A 158 -12.26 8.08 -8.19
CA ASN A 158 -11.76 6.73 -8.46
C ASN A 158 -11.96 5.83 -7.24
N VAL A 159 -11.69 6.33 -6.03
CA VAL A 159 -11.95 5.62 -4.77
C VAL A 159 -13.44 5.25 -4.64
N GLU A 160 -14.34 6.22 -4.80
CA GLU A 160 -15.78 5.98 -4.71
C GLU A 160 -16.32 4.93 -5.68
N THR A 161 -15.81 4.95 -6.92
CA THR A 161 -16.40 4.19 -8.03
C THR A 161 -15.78 2.81 -8.20
N HIS A 162 -14.50 2.63 -7.87
CA HIS A 162 -13.76 1.40 -8.18
C HIS A 162 -13.24 0.64 -6.97
N PHE A 163 -13.07 1.29 -5.82
CA PHE A 163 -12.48 0.66 -4.64
C PHE A 163 -13.59 0.05 -3.79
N SER A 164 -13.49 -1.25 -3.56
CA SER A 164 -14.34 -1.92 -2.60
C SER A 164 -14.02 -1.49 -1.17
N VAL A 165 -12.75 -1.18 -0.89
CA VAL A 165 -12.29 -0.66 0.41
C VAL A 165 -11.07 0.25 0.18
N ALA A 166 -11.14 1.47 0.69
CA ALA A 166 -9.99 2.34 0.94
C ALA A 166 -9.79 2.43 2.47
N GLY A 167 -8.93 1.56 3.01
CA GLY A 167 -8.74 1.45 4.45
C GLY A 167 -7.71 2.43 5.00
N ILE A 168 -7.59 2.47 6.33
CA ILE A 168 -6.65 3.33 7.05
C ILE A 168 -5.59 2.46 7.70
N SER A 169 -4.32 2.71 7.38
CA SER A 169 -3.17 1.92 7.86
C SER A 169 -3.07 1.92 9.39
N GLU A 170 -3.42 3.02 10.02
CA GLU A 170 -3.46 3.20 11.48
C GLU A 170 -4.55 2.35 12.14
N ARG A 171 -5.59 1.97 11.37
CA ARG A 171 -6.70 1.09 11.75
C ARG A 171 -6.66 -0.18 10.91
N PHE A 172 -5.46 -0.79 10.79
CA PHE A 172 -5.20 -1.92 9.88
C PHE A 172 -6.14 -3.10 10.12
N ASP A 173 -6.30 -3.54 11.37
CA ASP A 173 -7.13 -4.69 11.72
C ASP A 173 -8.60 -4.48 11.31
N GLU A 174 -9.13 -3.27 11.52
CA GLU A 174 -10.49 -2.89 11.11
C GLU A 174 -10.60 -2.79 9.59
N SER A 175 -9.57 -2.26 8.93
CA SER A 175 -9.50 -2.22 7.46
C SER A 175 -9.52 -3.63 6.87
N LEU A 176 -8.77 -4.56 7.47
CA LEU A 176 -8.73 -5.96 7.07
C LEU A 176 -10.07 -6.66 7.32
N ALA A 177 -10.72 -6.39 8.47
CA ALA A 177 -12.04 -6.91 8.76
C ALA A 177 -13.07 -6.42 7.73
N LEU A 178 -13.06 -5.13 7.40
CA LEU A 178 -13.93 -4.55 6.38
C LEU A 178 -13.65 -5.14 4.98
N MET A 179 -12.39 -5.30 4.58
CA MET A 179 -12.02 -6.01 3.34
C MET A 179 -12.58 -7.42 3.32
N ALA A 180 -12.48 -8.14 4.44
CA ALA A 180 -12.98 -9.50 4.53
C ALA A 180 -14.52 -9.57 4.37
N ILE A 181 -15.24 -8.59 4.90
CA ILE A 181 -16.71 -8.47 4.74
C ILE A 181 -17.04 -8.18 3.27
N LYS A 182 -16.49 -7.10 2.71
CA LYS A 182 -16.84 -6.63 1.35
C LYS A 182 -16.41 -7.60 0.25
N LEU A 183 -15.33 -8.33 0.46
CA LEU A 183 -14.79 -9.30 -0.51
C LEU A 183 -15.23 -10.75 -0.24
N GLY A 184 -16.06 -10.99 0.78
CA GLY A 184 -16.58 -12.32 1.10
C GLY A 184 -15.50 -13.29 1.57
N TRP A 185 -14.46 -12.83 2.26
CA TRP A 185 -13.41 -13.69 2.79
C TRP A 185 -13.92 -14.42 4.04
N GLU A 186 -13.91 -15.76 3.99
CA GLU A 186 -14.47 -16.60 5.04
C GLU A 186 -13.53 -16.79 6.25
N TRP A 187 -12.22 -16.67 6.05
CA TRP A 187 -11.22 -16.91 7.11
C TRP A 187 -10.71 -15.61 7.76
N ALA A 188 -10.20 -15.74 8.99
CA ALA A 188 -9.46 -14.70 9.69
C ALA A 188 -7.95 -14.96 9.51
N PRO A 189 -7.23 -14.17 8.70
CA PRO A 189 -5.79 -14.35 8.57
C PRO A 189 -5.13 -13.95 9.89
N TYR A 190 -4.43 -14.88 10.53
CA TYR A 190 -3.40 -14.48 11.49
C TYR A 190 -2.27 -13.84 10.69
N TYR A 191 -1.76 -12.70 11.13
CA TYR A 191 -0.59 -12.08 10.53
C TYR A 191 0.37 -11.63 11.62
N LEU A 192 1.64 -11.63 11.27
CA LEU A 192 2.66 -10.99 12.07
C LEU A 192 2.78 -9.58 11.55
N ASP A 193 2.83 -8.61 12.45
CA ASP A 193 3.06 -7.23 12.03
C ASP A 193 4.45 -7.14 11.41
N GLN A 194 4.51 -6.97 10.09
CA GLN A 194 5.76 -6.74 9.41
C GLN A 194 6.00 -5.24 9.30
N ASN A 195 7.02 -4.76 10.02
CA ASN A 195 7.49 -3.37 10.01
C ASN A 195 6.61 -2.34 10.73
N VAL A 196 6.14 -2.63 11.96
CA VAL A 196 5.63 -1.58 12.86
C VAL A 196 6.76 -0.62 13.17
N THR A 197 6.81 0.48 12.42
CA THR A 197 7.75 1.56 12.72
C THR A 197 7.11 2.37 13.83
N GLN A 198 7.76 2.49 14.99
CA GLN A 198 7.34 3.44 16.03
C GLN A 198 7.12 4.81 15.41
N ASN A 199 6.17 5.60 15.92
CA ASN A 199 5.82 6.88 15.33
C ASN A 199 6.98 7.89 15.49
N LYS A 200 7.90 7.88 14.52
CA LYS A 200 9.12 8.69 14.52
C LYS A 200 8.84 10.18 14.33
N SER A 201 7.62 10.56 13.93
CA SER A 201 7.25 11.98 13.77
C SER A 201 7.29 12.75 15.09
N LYS A 202 7.09 12.08 16.23
CA LYS A 202 7.18 12.69 17.57
C LYS A 202 8.55 13.26 17.93
N GLN A 203 9.61 12.86 17.22
CA GLN A 203 10.99 13.29 17.49
C GLN A 203 11.50 14.30 16.45
N ILE A 204 10.62 14.81 15.58
CA ILE A 204 10.97 15.69 14.46
C ILE A 204 10.60 17.12 14.80
N ALA A 205 11.46 18.06 14.41
CA ALA A 205 11.23 19.48 14.66
C ALA A 205 9.90 19.95 14.04
N PRO A 206 9.08 20.76 14.76
CA PRO A 206 7.77 21.20 14.29
C PRO A 206 7.79 21.86 12.90
N LEU A 207 8.83 22.67 12.61
CA LEU A 207 9.00 23.34 11.33
C LEU A 207 9.11 22.35 10.14
N VAL A 208 9.75 21.20 10.35
CA VAL A 208 9.89 20.16 9.32
C VAL A 208 8.56 19.45 9.09
N LEU A 209 7.79 19.19 10.16
CA LEU A 209 6.46 18.60 10.05
C LEU A 209 5.51 19.54 9.30
N GLU A 210 5.59 20.84 9.56
CA GLU A 210 4.78 21.85 8.87
C GLU A 210 5.12 21.91 7.38
N LYS A 211 6.40 21.87 7.01
CA LYS A 211 6.82 21.79 5.60
C LYS A 211 6.25 20.56 4.90
N ILE A 212 6.29 19.39 5.55
CA ILE A 212 5.68 18.16 5.01
C ILE A 212 4.17 18.33 4.81
N ARG A 213 3.47 18.96 5.77
CA ARG A 213 2.03 19.22 5.66
C ARG A 213 1.71 20.11 4.47
N GLN A 214 2.48 21.18 4.26
CA GLN A 214 2.30 22.10 3.14
C GLN A 214 2.49 21.41 1.79
N GLU A 215 3.55 20.60 1.65
CA GLU A 215 3.82 19.85 0.42
C GLU A 215 2.86 18.67 0.19
N ASN A 216 2.13 18.24 1.22
CA ASN A 216 1.18 17.12 1.14
C ASN A 216 -0.24 17.57 1.51
N ALA A 217 -0.61 18.82 1.23
CA ALA A 217 -1.89 19.39 1.59
C ALA A 217 -3.08 18.65 0.95
N LEU A 218 -2.95 18.21 -0.30
CA LEU A 218 -4.00 17.44 -1.00
C LEU A 218 -4.08 16.01 -0.47
N ASP A 219 -2.93 15.41 -0.15
CA ASP A 219 -2.84 14.12 0.52
C ASP A 219 -3.52 14.14 1.90
N LEU A 220 -3.40 15.25 2.65
CA LEU A 220 -4.07 15.45 3.94
C LEU A 220 -5.58 15.51 3.77
N GLU A 221 -6.06 16.26 2.79
CA GLU A 221 -7.49 16.36 2.51
C GLU A 221 -8.08 15.03 2.03
N LEU A 222 -7.37 14.33 1.13
CA LEU A 222 -7.72 12.98 0.70
C LEU A 222 -7.81 12.02 1.90
N TYR A 223 -6.82 12.07 2.80
CA TYR A 223 -6.76 11.19 3.96
C TYR A 223 -7.94 11.43 4.91
N GLU A 224 -8.25 12.69 5.23
CA GLU A 224 -9.40 13.00 6.10
C GLU A 224 -10.73 12.59 5.44
N TRP A 225 -10.90 12.87 4.15
CA TRP A 225 -12.08 12.42 3.41
C TRP A 225 -12.22 10.89 3.42
N ALA A 226 -11.14 10.16 3.14
CA ALA A 226 -11.14 8.70 3.16
C ALA A 226 -11.38 8.15 4.57
N ARG A 227 -10.87 8.83 5.61
CA ARG A 227 -11.09 8.46 7.01
C ARG A 227 -12.56 8.60 7.40
N THR A 228 -13.22 9.69 7.05
CA THR A 228 -14.67 9.87 7.30
C THR A 228 -15.48 8.77 6.62
N ARG A 229 -15.22 8.52 5.33
CA ARG A 229 -15.87 7.43 4.60
C ARG A 229 -15.61 6.07 5.23
N PHE A 230 -14.38 5.81 5.64
CA PHE A 230 -14.02 4.57 6.34
C PHE A 230 -14.78 4.42 7.65
N GLU A 231 -14.91 5.48 8.45
CA GLU A 231 -15.69 5.47 9.70
C GLU A 231 -17.16 5.15 9.46
N GLU A 232 -17.77 5.71 8.41
CA GLU A 232 -19.13 5.39 7.98
C GLU A 232 -19.27 3.90 7.58
N GLU A 233 -18.33 3.36 6.82
CA GLU A 233 -18.33 1.94 6.45
C GLU A 233 -18.13 1.02 7.66
N ILE A 234 -17.28 1.42 8.62
CA ILE A 234 -17.11 0.68 9.88
C ILE A 234 -18.41 0.69 10.68
N ALA A 235 -19.08 1.83 10.80
CA ALA A 235 -20.35 1.95 11.52
C ALA A 235 -21.45 1.09 10.87
N ALA A 236 -21.53 1.07 9.53
CA ALA A 236 -22.49 0.26 8.79
C ALA A 236 -22.30 -1.26 8.98
N HIS A 237 -21.11 -1.70 9.39
CA HIS A 237 -20.74 -3.11 9.56
C HIS A 237 -20.29 -3.45 11.00
N GLN A 238 -20.64 -2.62 11.98
CA GLN A 238 -20.06 -2.62 13.33
C GLN A 238 -20.07 -4.00 14.01
N ASP A 239 -21.21 -4.70 14.00
CA ASP A 239 -21.34 -6.01 14.67
C ASP A 239 -20.49 -7.11 14.03
N GLU A 240 -20.41 -7.12 12.70
CA GLU A 240 -19.59 -8.11 11.99
C GLU A 240 -18.10 -7.80 12.16
N ILE A 241 -17.72 -6.52 12.12
CA ILE A 241 -16.36 -6.09 12.39
C ILE A 241 -15.94 -6.49 13.81
N ALA A 242 -16.75 -6.21 14.82
CA ALA A 242 -16.45 -6.59 16.21
C ALA A 242 -16.19 -8.11 16.33
N ARG A 243 -17.06 -8.94 15.75
CA ARG A 243 -16.88 -10.41 15.75
C ARG A 243 -15.59 -10.85 15.05
N ARG A 244 -15.25 -10.24 13.91
CA ARG A 244 -14.01 -10.54 13.17
C ARG A 244 -12.77 -10.07 13.93
N MET A 245 -12.83 -8.90 14.55
CA MET A 245 -11.77 -8.36 15.39
C MET A 245 -11.47 -9.25 16.59
N ASP A 246 -12.49 -9.79 17.26
CA ASP A 246 -12.29 -10.73 18.36
C ASP A 246 -11.66 -12.05 17.90
N ARG A 247 -12.00 -12.52 16.69
CA ARG A 247 -11.33 -13.68 16.07
C ARG A 247 -9.86 -13.38 15.75
N LEU A 248 -9.56 -12.23 15.15
CA LEU A 248 -8.20 -11.80 14.84
C LEU A 248 -7.34 -11.68 16.10
N ARG A 249 -7.85 -11.03 17.15
CA ARG A 249 -7.14 -10.89 18.44
C ARG A 249 -6.83 -12.24 19.08
N ARG A 250 -7.78 -13.17 19.07
CA ARG A 250 -7.56 -14.54 19.56
C ARG A 250 -6.51 -15.29 18.75
N ALA A 251 -6.58 -15.24 17.43
CA ALA A 251 -5.61 -15.88 16.56
C ALA A 251 -4.20 -15.30 16.75
N ASN A 252 -4.07 -13.97 16.77
CA ASN A 252 -2.78 -13.31 16.96
C ASN A 252 -2.17 -13.62 18.33
N ARG A 253 -2.97 -13.78 19.41
CA ARG A 253 -2.45 -14.18 20.73
C ARG A 253 -1.81 -15.58 20.72
N VAL A 254 -2.32 -16.50 19.92
CA VAL A 254 -1.81 -17.88 19.80
C VAL A 254 -0.59 -17.97 18.89
N TYR A 255 -0.59 -17.24 17.76
CA TYR A 255 0.42 -17.41 16.70
C TYR A 255 1.58 -16.41 16.76
N ARG A 256 1.45 -15.26 17.43
CA ARG A 256 2.54 -14.26 17.55
C ARG A 256 3.81 -14.77 18.25
N PRO A 257 3.75 -15.68 19.25
CA PRO A 257 4.95 -16.30 19.82
C PRO A 257 5.65 -17.24 18.83
N ILE A 258 4.89 -18.04 18.08
CA ILE A 258 5.39 -19.06 17.15
C ILE A 258 5.95 -18.42 15.87
N GLY A 259 5.25 -17.41 15.36
CA GLY A 259 5.62 -16.72 14.13
C GLY A 259 6.90 -15.89 14.23
N LYS A 260 7.23 -15.32 15.40
CA LYS A 260 8.52 -14.63 15.61
C LYS A 260 9.72 -15.55 15.43
N VAL A 261 9.58 -16.83 15.78
CA VAL A 261 10.61 -17.84 15.59
C VAL A 261 10.76 -18.18 14.10
N LEU A 262 9.65 -18.35 13.38
CA LEU A 262 9.66 -18.70 11.95
C LEU A 262 10.10 -17.53 11.03
N ASP A 263 9.70 -16.28 11.32
CA ASP A 263 10.11 -15.09 10.54
C ASP A 263 11.63 -14.82 10.68
N TYR A 264 12.23 -15.12 11.84
CA TYR A 264 13.69 -15.06 12.04
C TYR A 264 14.43 -16.02 11.09
N PHE A 265 13.87 -17.21 10.85
CA PHE A 265 14.42 -18.19 9.90
C PHE A 265 14.12 -17.85 8.43
N GLN A 266 13.00 -17.20 8.11
CA GLN A 266 12.69 -16.82 6.72
C GLN A 266 13.45 -15.56 6.26
N GLN A 267 13.66 -14.56 7.12
CA GLN A 267 14.43 -13.36 6.76
C GLN A 267 15.92 -13.68 6.52
N SER A 268 16.46 -14.70 7.17
CA SER A 268 17.82 -15.18 6.94
C SER A 268 17.98 -15.93 5.61
N VAL A 269 16.90 -16.57 5.12
CA VAL A 269 16.90 -17.36 3.87
C VAL A 269 16.50 -16.54 2.63
N SER A 270 15.58 -15.58 2.74
CA SER A 270 15.08 -14.79 1.59
C SER A 270 16.09 -13.78 1.01
N SER A 271 17.25 -13.61 1.65
CA SER A 271 18.36 -12.81 1.13
C SER A 271 19.14 -13.47 -0.04
N LYS A 272 18.80 -14.71 -0.42
CA LYS A 272 19.62 -15.54 -1.32
C LYS A 272 18.92 -16.15 -2.55
N LEU A 273 17.65 -15.86 -2.85
CA LEU A 273 16.97 -16.54 -3.97
C LEU A 273 16.64 -15.59 -5.15
N PRO A 274 17.18 -15.84 -6.36
CA PRO A 274 16.77 -15.13 -7.57
C PRO A 274 15.33 -15.50 -7.97
N HIS A 275 14.61 -14.56 -8.57
CA HIS A 275 13.27 -14.75 -9.11
C HIS A 275 13.25 -15.83 -10.21
N PRO A 276 12.52 -16.94 -10.04
CA PRO A 276 12.28 -17.87 -11.14
C PRO A 276 11.14 -17.34 -12.01
N ARG A 277 11.37 -17.37 -13.32
CA ARG A 277 10.34 -17.15 -14.35
C ARG A 277 9.18 -18.12 -14.11
N PHE A 278 7.95 -17.64 -14.32
CA PHE A 278 6.80 -18.53 -14.52
C PHE A 278 7.16 -19.52 -15.64
N LYS A 279 7.30 -20.80 -15.30
CA LYS A 279 7.27 -21.89 -16.26
C LYS A 279 5.83 -22.38 -16.40
#